data_AF-A0A7V3W1Q3-F1
#
_entry.id   AF-A0A7V3W1Q3-F1
#
_cell.length_a   1.000
_cell.length_b   1.000
_cell.length_c   1.000
_cell.angle_alpha   90.00
_cell.angle_beta   90.00
_cell.angle_gamma   90.00
#
_symmetry.space_group_name_H-M   'P 1'
#
loop_
_entity.id
_entity.type
_entity.pdbx_description
1 polymer ?
#
loop_
_entity_poly.entity_id
_entity_poly.type
_entity_poly.pdbx_seq_one_letter_code
_entity_poly.pdbx_strand_id
1 'polypeptide(L)'
;MTPSSNVSLDALPLLCEGVDIKSLNITPEEGFLLSRIDGHLRVRHLVTMTGMPQEQALKLIQNLLDKKAIILHQPKPAPADKAEAKTASEATVRLVINLKAIPAGKDFEDFVDKLLNVLNRIDYYSLLGIERNAGLAEIKKAYRKMSKVFHPDRYFQKVSPEFRRKLQNVFKQVNIAYQVLTDDERRKSYAAQLQEKGVESAGEELKLEVTRKIYSGPKLKLGLTEDRAKAKEEKLRRMFARVKDSPLQEHLQKSERLYQLAMEEVRRKNFASAKINLKLAIQLDPTGGKKYQEELARIDQIEKSAAAELVFEEGRAAEESGEYQKASRCYADCLKQDPNNKKYIASQARVMIKYLNNFEKGRGLLLQLLETDAKNAEYYYLLGLAYKGLEQKRAAEVQFQKALELDAKHKEAQKELKALR
;
A
#
# COMPACT_ATOMS: atom_id res chain seq x y z
N MET A 1 -9.90 -45.24 20.23
CA MET A 1 -10.04 -45.33 18.76
C MET A 1 -10.71 -44.04 18.31
N THR A 2 -9.93 -43.07 17.83
CA THR A 2 -10.47 -41.80 17.32
C THR A 2 -11.01 -42.03 15.91
N PRO A 3 -12.21 -41.54 15.57
CA PRO A 3 -12.72 -41.68 14.20
C PRO A 3 -11.88 -40.79 13.29
N SER A 4 -11.14 -41.41 12.36
CA SER A 4 -10.44 -40.72 11.29
C SER A 4 -11.46 -39.91 10.50
N SER A 5 -11.44 -38.58 10.65
CA SER A 5 -12.31 -37.68 9.89
C SER A 5 -11.95 -37.82 8.40
N ASN A 6 -12.92 -38.19 7.57
CA ASN A 6 -12.73 -38.57 6.17
C ASN A 6 -12.64 -37.33 5.24
N VAL A 7 -12.25 -36.18 5.81
CA VAL A 7 -12.25 -34.87 5.15
C VAL A 7 -10.90 -34.64 4.49
N SER A 8 -10.89 -34.63 3.16
CA SER A 8 -9.67 -34.32 2.39
C SER A 8 -9.23 -32.87 2.59
N LEU A 9 -7.94 -32.68 2.87
CA LEU A 9 -7.30 -31.36 2.99
C LEU A 9 -7.36 -30.53 1.69
N ASP A 10 -7.58 -31.19 0.54
CA ASP A 10 -7.74 -30.54 -0.76
C ASP A 10 -9.17 -30.20 -1.13
N ALA A 11 -10.15 -30.64 -0.34
CA ALA A 11 -11.54 -30.31 -0.59
C ALA A 11 -11.80 -28.81 -0.43
N LEU A 12 -12.75 -28.32 -1.21
CA LEU A 12 -13.22 -26.95 -1.15
C LEU A 12 -14.55 -26.91 -0.37
N PRO A 13 -14.59 -26.39 0.86
CA PRO A 13 -15.83 -26.20 1.60
C PRO A 13 -16.62 -25.02 1.03
N LEU A 14 -17.90 -25.23 0.78
CA LEU A 14 -18.87 -24.24 0.31
C LEU A 14 -20.07 -24.22 1.26
N LEU A 15 -20.66 -23.05 1.48
CA LEU A 15 -21.90 -22.94 2.25
C LEU A 15 -23.08 -23.53 1.46
N CYS A 16 -23.99 -24.24 2.13
CA CYS A 16 -25.21 -24.73 1.50
C CYS A 16 -26.18 -23.57 1.22
N GLU A 17 -26.57 -23.39 -0.05
CA GLU A 17 -27.57 -22.39 -0.43
C GLU A 17 -28.96 -22.78 0.10
N GLY A 18 -29.65 -21.83 0.74
CA GLY A 18 -31.01 -22.01 1.27
C GLY A 18 -31.13 -22.57 2.69
N VAL A 19 -30.02 -22.77 3.41
CA VAL A 19 -30.01 -23.22 4.81
C VAL A 19 -29.94 -22.02 5.75
N ASP A 20 -30.91 -21.87 6.67
CA ASP A 20 -30.85 -20.83 7.69
C ASP A 20 -29.86 -21.22 8.80
N ILE A 21 -28.66 -20.67 8.71
CA ILE A 21 -27.53 -20.87 9.63
C ILE A 21 -27.93 -20.55 11.08
N LYS A 22 -28.90 -19.66 11.33
CA LYS A 22 -29.35 -19.30 12.69
C LYS A 22 -30.26 -20.36 13.32
N SER A 23 -30.87 -21.21 12.51
CA SER A 23 -31.74 -22.31 12.97
C SER A 23 -30.94 -23.57 13.33
N LEU A 24 -29.66 -23.64 12.94
CA LEU A 24 -28.75 -24.73 13.25
C LEU A 24 -28.06 -24.49 14.61
N ASN A 25 -27.94 -25.54 15.43
CA ASN A 25 -27.24 -25.49 16.71
C ASN A 25 -25.71 -25.44 16.51
N ILE A 26 -25.19 -24.28 16.12
CA ILE A 26 -23.79 -24.02 15.77
C ILE A 26 -23.03 -23.53 17.00
N THR A 27 -21.91 -24.16 17.32
CA THR A 27 -21.06 -23.70 18.43
C THR A 27 -20.28 -22.43 18.04
N PRO A 28 -19.79 -21.62 18.99
CA PRO A 28 -18.98 -20.44 18.68
C PRO A 28 -17.73 -20.76 17.83
N GLU A 29 -17.12 -21.93 18.04
CA GLU A 29 -15.96 -22.41 17.27
C GLU A 29 -16.33 -22.78 15.83
N GLU A 30 -17.49 -23.43 15.64
CA GLU A 30 -18.03 -23.74 14.31
C GLU A 30 -18.46 -22.46 13.57
N GLY A 31 -19.05 -21.50 14.26
CA GLY A 31 -19.43 -20.19 13.72
C GLY A 31 -18.21 -19.36 13.31
N PHE A 32 -17.13 -19.41 14.10
CA PHE A 32 -15.86 -18.80 13.74
C PHE A 32 -15.29 -19.42 12.45
N LEU A 33 -15.32 -20.75 12.33
CA LEU A 33 -14.85 -21.44 11.14
C LEU A 33 -15.72 -21.11 9.90
N LEU A 34 -17.04 -21.10 10.05
CA LEU A 34 -18.00 -20.71 9.00
C LEU A 34 -17.76 -19.29 8.49
N SER A 35 -17.44 -18.34 9.37
CA SER A 35 -17.15 -16.94 8.97
C SER A 35 -15.96 -16.80 8.01
N ARG A 36 -15.13 -17.84 7.89
CA ARG A 36 -13.93 -17.86 7.05
C ARG A 36 -14.10 -18.74 5.81
N ILE A 37 -15.23 -19.44 5.67
CA ILE A 37 -15.55 -20.22 4.48
C ILE A 37 -16.15 -19.24 3.45
N ASP A 38 -15.28 -18.76 2.56
CA ASP A 38 -15.59 -17.79 1.50
C ASP A 38 -15.91 -18.46 0.14
N GLY A 39 -15.82 -19.79 0.08
CA GLY A 39 -16.03 -20.58 -1.12
C GLY A 39 -14.83 -20.70 -2.06
N HIS A 40 -13.66 -20.18 -1.68
CA HIS A 40 -12.42 -20.23 -2.47
C HIS A 40 -11.24 -20.85 -1.71
N LEU A 41 -11.30 -20.89 -0.38
CA LEU A 41 -10.28 -21.47 0.49
C LEU A 41 -10.46 -22.98 0.67
N ARG A 42 -9.44 -23.77 0.31
CA ARG A 42 -9.38 -25.22 0.61
C ARG A 42 -9.24 -25.48 2.11
N VAL A 43 -9.66 -26.66 2.56
CA VAL A 43 -9.57 -27.11 3.96
C VAL A 43 -8.18 -26.89 4.55
N ARG A 44 -7.10 -27.25 3.83
CA ARG A 44 -5.71 -27.01 4.28
C ARG A 44 -5.41 -25.55 4.65
N HIS A 45 -5.96 -24.59 3.91
CA HIS A 45 -5.71 -23.17 4.16
C HIS A 45 -6.55 -22.63 5.31
N LEU A 46 -7.75 -23.19 5.52
CA LEU A 46 -8.57 -22.86 6.69
C LEU A 46 -7.88 -23.29 8.00
N VAL A 47 -7.29 -24.48 8.02
CA VAL A 47 -6.51 -24.98 9.17
C VAL A 47 -5.33 -24.04 9.48
N THR A 48 -4.57 -23.62 8.46
CA THR A 48 -3.45 -22.70 8.65
C THR A 48 -3.90 -21.31 9.11
N MET A 49 -5.02 -20.80 8.60
CA MET A 49 -5.52 -19.45 8.89
C MET A 49 -6.17 -19.31 10.27
N THR A 50 -6.78 -20.38 10.79
CA THR A 50 -7.41 -20.35 12.12
C THR A 50 -6.41 -20.58 13.24
N GLY A 51 -5.20 -21.09 12.92
CA GLY A 51 -4.17 -21.43 13.90
C GLY A 51 -4.56 -22.61 14.81
N MET A 52 -5.65 -23.31 14.49
CA MET A 52 -6.13 -24.45 15.26
C MET A 52 -5.36 -25.73 14.93
N PRO A 53 -5.21 -26.67 15.87
CA PRO A 53 -4.69 -28.01 15.58
C PRO A 53 -5.49 -28.67 14.44
N GLN A 54 -4.80 -29.30 13.49
CA GLN A 54 -5.42 -29.87 12.29
C GLN A 54 -6.55 -30.85 12.63
N GLU A 55 -6.38 -31.69 13.64
CA GLU A 55 -7.40 -32.64 14.07
C GLU A 55 -8.66 -31.95 14.58
N GLN A 56 -8.52 -30.85 15.33
CA GLN A 56 -9.63 -30.05 15.83
C GLN A 56 -10.38 -29.36 14.68
N ALA A 57 -9.65 -28.75 13.75
CA ALA A 57 -10.24 -28.08 12.59
C ALA A 57 -10.98 -29.05 11.67
N LEU A 58 -10.42 -30.24 11.42
CA LEU A 58 -11.07 -31.28 10.62
C LEU A 58 -12.34 -31.83 11.30
N LYS A 59 -12.33 -31.95 12.64
CA LYS A 59 -13.51 -32.33 13.41
C LYS A 59 -14.63 -31.29 13.34
N LEU A 60 -14.30 -30.00 13.44
CA LEU A 60 -15.28 -28.92 13.29
C LEU A 60 -15.88 -28.88 11.88
N ILE A 61 -15.04 -29.10 10.85
CA ILE A 61 -15.51 -29.21 9.45
C ILE A 61 -16.43 -30.42 9.27
N GLN A 62 -16.10 -31.56 9.88
CA GLN A 62 -16.98 -32.74 9.85
C GLN A 62 -18.33 -32.46 10.53
N ASN A 63 -18.33 -31.81 11.70
CA ASN A 63 -19.58 -31.43 12.38
C ASN A 63 -20.45 -30.49 11.53
N LEU A 64 -19.83 -29.54 10.81
CA LEU A 64 -20.53 -28.62 9.91
C LEU A 64 -21.11 -29.33 8.68
N LEU A 65 -20.44 -30.38 8.17
CA LEU A 65 -20.97 -31.25 7.12
C LEU A 65 -22.17 -32.06 7.61
N ASP A 66 -22.08 -32.63 8.81
CA ASP A 66 -23.16 -33.43 9.41
C ASP A 66 -24.41 -32.56 9.69
N LYS A 67 -24.21 -31.29 10.06
CA LYS A 67 -25.27 -30.27 10.22
C LYS A 67 -25.78 -29.70 8.89
N LYS A 68 -25.25 -30.16 7.75
CA LYS A 68 -25.56 -29.67 6.40
C LYS A 68 -25.36 -28.15 6.24
N ALA A 69 -24.48 -27.55 7.04
CA ALA A 69 -24.14 -26.14 6.92
C ALA A 69 -23.21 -25.90 5.72
N ILE A 70 -22.39 -26.91 5.38
CA ILE A 70 -21.43 -26.86 4.28
C ILE A 70 -21.48 -28.12 3.42
N ILE A 71 -21.01 -28.01 2.19
CA ILE A 71 -20.68 -29.13 1.29
C ILE A 71 -19.19 -29.08 0.93
N LEU A 72 -18.59 -30.25 0.68
CA LEU A 72 -17.22 -30.35 0.16
C LEU A 72 -17.24 -30.64 -1.34
N HIS A 73 -16.72 -29.71 -2.12
CA HIS A 73 -16.45 -29.95 -3.53
C HIS A 73 -15.03 -30.50 -3.71
N GLN A 74 -14.90 -31.72 -4.21
CA GLN A 74 -13.62 -32.26 -4.66
C GLN A 74 -13.43 -31.90 -6.13
N PRO A 75 -12.38 -31.15 -6.50
CA PRO A 75 -12.11 -30.86 -7.91
C PRO A 75 -11.76 -32.16 -8.65
N LYS A 76 -12.45 -32.42 -9.77
CA LYS A 76 -12.31 -33.62 -10.60
C LYS A 76 -10.84 -33.83 -11.01
N PRO A 77 -10.24 -35.02 -10.81
CA PRO A 77 -8.90 -35.30 -11.32
C PRO A 77 -8.94 -35.36 -12.86
N ALA A 78 -7.91 -34.79 -13.51
CA ALA A 78 -7.73 -34.89 -14.95
C ALA A 78 -7.58 -36.37 -15.38
N PRO A 79 -8.09 -36.77 -16.56
CA PRO A 79 -8.07 -38.16 -16.99
C PRO A 79 -6.64 -38.67 -17.18
N ALA A 80 -6.38 -39.85 -16.63
CA ALA A 80 -5.10 -40.53 -16.70
C ALA A 80 -4.93 -41.23 -18.05
N ASP A 81 -3.92 -40.84 -18.83
CA ASP A 81 -3.35 -41.70 -19.85
C ASP A 81 -2.28 -42.61 -19.24
N LYS A 82 -2.31 -43.85 -19.73
CA LYS A 82 -1.77 -45.06 -19.11
C LYS A 82 -0.24 -45.04 -18.99
N ALA A 83 0.19 -45.57 -17.85
CA ALA A 83 1.56 -45.87 -17.51
C ALA A 83 2.11 -47.06 -18.32
N GLU A 84 3.33 -46.91 -18.82
CA GLU A 84 4.32 -47.99 -18.86
C GLU A 84 5.51 -47.56 -18.00
N ALA A 85 5.74 -48.33 -16.95
CA ALA A 85 6.81 -48.12 -15.99
C ALA A 85 8.16 -48.55 -16.59
N LYS A 86 9.18 -47.68 -16.50
CA LYS A 86 10.60 -48.06 -16.40
C LYS A 86 11.38 -46.94 -15.69
N THR A 87 11.61 -47.20 -14.40
CA THR A 87 12.81 -46.88 -13.63
C THR A 87 13.73 -45.75 -14.14
N ALA A 88 13.65 -44.59 -13.50
CA ALA A 88 14.78 -43.68 -13.30
C ALA A 88 14.51 -42.83 -12.04
N SER A 89 15.54 -42.67 -11.22
CA SER A 89 15.57 -41.98 -9.93
C SER A 89 14.84 -40.63 -9.90
N GLU A 90 14.17 -40.34 -8.78
CA GLU A 90 13.65 -39.01 -8.43
C GLU A 90 14.79 -37.97 -8.43
N ALA A 91 15.03 -37.34 -9.58
CA ALA A 91 15.84 -36.12 -9.66
C ALA A 91 14.95 -34.94 -9.29
N THR A 92 15.21 -34.33 -8.13
CA THR A 92 14.57 -33.06 -7.74
C THR A 92 15.04 -31.95 -8.70
N VAL A 93 14.26 -31.65 -9.74
CA VAL A 93 14.60 -30.61 -10.72
C VAL A 93 14.57 -29.24 -10.04
N ARG A 94 15.74 -28.62 -9.80
CA ARG A 94 15.84 -27.19 -9.46
C ARG A 94 15.49 -26.36 -10.69
N LEU A 95 14.25 -25.90 -10.77
CA LEU A 95 13.80 -24.93 -11.78
C LEU A 95 14.40 -23.55 -11.48
N VAL A 96 15.57 -23.26 -12.04
CA VAL A 96 16.15 -21.91 -12.07
C VAL A 96 15.56 -21.18 -13.27
N ILE A 97 14.73 -20.16 -13.02
CA ILE A 97 14.16 -19.35 -14.10
C ILE A 97 15.25 -18.47 -14.69
N ASN A 98 15.73 -18.80 -15.89
CA ASN A 98 16.72 -17.99 -16.58
C ASN A 98 16.08 -16.71 -17.15
N LEU A 99 16.26 -15.61 -16.43
CA LEU A 99 15.73 -14.28 -16.76
C LEU A 99 16.20 -13.72 -18.11
N LYS A 100 17.21 -14.33 -18.76
CA LYS A 100 17.69 -13.91 -20.09
C LYS A 100 16.98 -14.63 -21.25
N ALA A 101 16.22 -15.68 -20.99
CA ALA A 101 15.66 -16.59 -21.99
C ALA A 101 14.12 -16.67 -21.95
N ILE A 102 13.43 -15.60 -21.54
CA ILE A 102 11.97 -15.58 -21.47
C ILE A 102 11.39 -15.45 -22.91
N PRO A 103 10.58 -16.42 -23.38
CA PRO A 103 10.03 -16.39 -24.72
C PRO A 103 8.99 -15.27 -24.91
N ALA A 104 8.70 -14.91 -26.15
CA ALA A 104 7.74 -13.86 -26.52
C ALA A 104 6.64 -14.42 -27.43
N GLY A 105 5.44 -13.83 -27.40
CA GLY A 105 4.31 -14.29 -28.22
C GLY A 105 3.57 -15.47 -27.58
N LYS A 106 3.07 -16.43 -28.37
CA LYS A 106 2.31 -17.59 -27.86
C LYS A 106 3.12 -18.45 -26.88
N ASP A 107 4.41 -18.59 -27.12
CA ASP A 107 5.34 -19.32 -26.25
C ASP A 107 5.47 -18.70 -24.85
N PHE A 108 5.15 -17.40 -24.70
CA PHE A 108 5.09 -16.74 -23.39
C PHE A 108 3.85 -17.13 -22.60
N GLU A 109 2.72 -17.38 -23.28
CA GLU A 109 1.49 -17.80 -22.61
C GLU A 109 1.64 -19.20 -22.01
N ASP A 110 2.21 -20.12 -22.81
CA ASP A 110 2.55 -21.47 -22.36
C ASP A 110 3.58 -21.47 -21.23
N PHE A 111 4.54 -20.53 -21.28
CA PHE A 111 5.51 -20.36 -20.20
C PHE A 111 4.84 -19.92 -18.89
N VAL A 112 3.92 -18.94 -18.96
CA VAL A 112 3.18 -18.47 -17.78
C VAL A 112 2.29 -19.58 -17.20
N ASP A 113 1.68 -20.40 -18.04
CA ASP A 113 0.88 -21.54 -17.61
C ASP A 113 1.73 -22.62 -16.92
N LYS A 114 2.89 -22.95 -17.49
CA LYS A 114 3.87 -23.84 -16.85
C LYS A 114 4.36 -23.27 -15.53
N LEU A 115 4.64 -21.97 -15.47
CA LEU A 115 5.08 -21.28 -14.26
C LEU A 115 4.01 -21.37 -13.16
N LEU A 116 2.75 -21.09 -13.47
CA LEU A 116 1.64 -21.19 -12.52
C LEU A 116 1.49 -22.58 -11.90
N ASN A 117 1.73 -23.63 -12.70
CA ASN A 117 1.65 -25.02 -12.21
C ASN A 117 2.78 -25.36 -11.22
N VAL A 118 3.93 -24.70 -11.30
CA VAL A 118 5.09 -24.93 -10.42
C VAL A 118 5.24 -23.90 -9.31
N LEU A 119 4.53 -22.76 -9.35
CA LEU A 119 4.63 -21.66 -8.37
C LEU A 119 4.51 -22.12 -6.91
N ASN A 120 3.66 -23.12 -6.64
CA ASN A 120 3.44 -23.64 -5.29
C ASN A 120 4.53 -24.61 -4.81
N ARG A 121 5.47 -24.98 -5.70
CA ARG A 121 6.54 -25.96 -5.43
C ARG A 121 7.94 -25.34 -5.50
N ILE A 122 8.07 -24.09 -5.94
CA ILE A 122 9.36 -23.39 -6.05
C ILE A 122 9.59 -22.42 -4.88
N ASP A 123 10.85 -22.30 -4.46
CA ASP A 123 11.23 -21.34 -3.44
C ASP A 123 11.38 -19.90 -4.01
N TYR A 124 11.39 -18.90 -3.14
CA TYR A 124 11.42 -17.49 -3.53
C TYR A 124 12.72 -17.09 -4.25
N TYR A 125 13.83 -17.80 -3.98
CA TYR A 125 15.12 -17.57 -4.66
C TYR A 125 15.05 -18.08 -6.11
N SER A 126 14.50 -19.28 -6.29
CA SER A 126 14.27 -19.94 -7.58
C SER A 126 13.23 -19.18 -8.41
N LEU A 127 12.17 -18.67 -7.78
CA LEU A 127 11.17 -17.80 -8.42
C LEU A 127 11.80 -16.51 -8.94
N LEU A 128 12.74 -15.90 -8.21
CA LEU A 128 13.46 -14.71 -8.69
C LEU A 128 14.64 -15.05 -9.62
N GLY A 129 14.97 -16.34 -9.80
CA GLY A 129 16.10 -16.78 -10.63
C GLY A 129 17.46 -16.35 -10.07
N ILE A 130 17.60 -16.37 -8.74
CA ILE A 130 18.82 -15.97 -8.01
C ILE A 130 19.28 -17.07 -7.07
N GLU A 131 20.56 -17.06 -6.71
CA GLU A 131 21.12 -17.97 -5.72
C GLU A 131 20.65 -17.61 -4.29
N ARG A 132 20.69 -18.58 -3.36
CA ARG A 132 20.26 -18.39 -1.97
C ARG A 132 21.17 -17.43 -1.18
N ASN A 133 22.44 -17.37 -1.56
CA ASN A 133 23.45 -16.43 -1.03
C ASN A 133 23.36 -15.03 -1.66
N ALA A 134 22.41 -14.77 -2.57
CA ALA A 134 22.36 -13.52 -3.32
C ALA A 134 22.25 -12.29 -2.42
N GLY A 135 23.00 -11.24 -2.78
CA GLY A 135 22.98 -9.97 -2.05
C GLY A 135 21.69 -9.17 -2.30
N LEU A 136 21.39 -8.20 -1.42
CA LEU A 136 20.23 -7.31 -1.57
C LEU A 136 20.20 -6.57 -2.92
N ALA A 137 21.37 -6.22 -3.46
CA ALA A 137 21.49 -5.58 -4.76
C ALA A 137 21.03 -6.50 -5.91
N GLU A 138 21.31 -7.79 -5.82
CA GLU A 138 20.94 -8.79 -6.81
C GLU A 138 19.44 -9.11 -6.74
N ILE A 139 18.89 -9.21 -5.52
CA ILE A 139 17.45 -9.38 -5.28
C ILE A 139 16.66 -8.22 -5.90
N LYS A 140 17.08 -6.97 -5.66
CA LYS A 140 16.46 -5.78 -6.26
C LYS A 140 16.57 -5.77 -7.79
N LYS A 141 17.71 -6.20 -8.34
CA LYS A 141 17.95 -6.28 -9.79
C LYS A 141 17.08 -7.35 -10.45
N ALA A 142 16.92 -8.52 -9.82
CA ALA A 142 16.07 -9.60 -10.30
C ALA A 142 14.59 -9.21 -10.27
N TYR A 143 14.13 -8.61 -9.17
CA TYR A 143 12.76 -8.12 -9.04
C TYR A 143 12.41 -7.08 -10.11
N ARG A 144 13.29 -6.09 -10.37
CA ARG A 144 13.06 -5.08 -11.42
C ARG A 144 12.89 -5.71 -12.80
N LYS A 145 13.64 -6.76 -13.11
CA LYS A 145 13.52 -7.50 -14.38
C LYS A 145 12.20 -8.27 -14.46
N MET A 146 11.87 -9.02 -13.41
CA MET A 146 10.62 -9.80 -13.34
C MET A 146 9.39 -8.90 -13.41
N SER A 147 9.41 -7.78 -12.67
CA SER A 147 8.34 -6.80 -12.67
C SER A 147 8.10 -6.28 -14.10
N LYS A 148 9.14 -5.91 -14.84
CA LYS A 148 9.02 -5.45 -16.24
C LYS A 148 8.47 -6.51 -17.21
N VAL A 149 8.67 -7.79 -16.91
CA VAL A 149 8.24 -8.90 -17.76
C VAL A 149 6.81 -9.32 -17.47
N PHE A 150 6.43 -9.43 -16.20
CA PHE A 150 5.13 -9.94 -15.74
C PHE A 150 4.14 -8.84 -15.35
N HIS A 151 4.48 -7.56 -15.54
CA HIS A 151 3.55 -6.46 -15.23
C HIS A 151 2.27 -6.58 -16.07
N PRO A 152 1.07 -6.61 -15.44
CA PRO A 152 -0.19 -6.79 -16.17
C PRO A 152 -0.47 -5.65 -17.17
N ASP A 153 0.06 -4.46 -16.90
CA ASP A 153 -0.05 -3.27 -17.78
C ASP A 153 0.59 -3.48 -19.15
N ARG A 154 1.66 -4.30 -19.23
CA ARG A 154 2.35 -4.57 -20.49
C ARG A 154 1.48 -5.35 -21.49
N TYR A 155 0.44 -6.03 -21.00
CA TYR A 155 -0.42 -6.91 -21.80
C TYR A 155 -1.90 -6.49 -21.76
N PHE A 156 -2.22 -5.32 -21.21
CA PHE A 156 -3.59 -4.86 -20.90
C PHE A 156 -4.54 -4.75 -22.11
N GLN A 157 -4.03 -4.80 -23.36
CA GLN A 157 -4.85 -4.78 -24.57
C GLN A 157 -4.59 -5.97 -25.52
N LYS A 158 -3.63 -6.86 -25.21
CA LYS A 158 -3.12 -7.87 -26.16
C LYS A 158 -3.49 -9.31 -25.84
N VAL A 159 -3.97 -9.57 -24.62
CA VAL A 159 -4.22 -10.93 -24.12
C VAL A 159 -5.59 -11.05 -23.47
N SER A 160 -6.10 -12.28 -23.42
CA SER A 160 -7.42 -12.60 -22.88
C SER A 160 -7.55 -12.21 -21.39
N PRO A 161 -8.77 -11.90 -20.91
CA PRO A 161 -9.01 -11.61 -19.49
C PRO A 161 -8.51 -12.72 -18.56
N GLU A 162 -8.62 -13.99 -18.95
CA GLU A 162 -8.10 -15.12 -18.17
C GLU A 162 -6.59 -15.08 -18.05
N PHE A 163 -5.88 -14.82 -19.15
CA PHE A 163 -4.42 -14.72 -19.14
C PHE A 163 -3.93 -13.53 -18.31
N ARG A 164 -4.70 -12.44 -18.23
CA ARG A 164 -4.38 -11.33 -17.31
C ARG A 164 -4.48 -11.74 -15.85
N ARG A 165 -5.48 -12.54 -15.47
CA ARG A 165 -5.60 -13.07 -14.10
C ARG A 165 -4.41 -13.98 -13.78
N LYS A 166 -3.99 -14.79 -14.74
CA LYS A 166 -2.78 -15.62 -14.65
C LYS A 166 -1.52 -14.79 -14.41
N LEU A 167 -1.31 -13.72 -15.19
CA LEU A 167 -0.20 -12.77 -14.99
C LEU A 167 -0.26 -12.05 -13.64
N GLN A 168 -1.44 -11.63 -13.19
CA GLN A 168 -1.61 -11.01 -11.86
C GLN A 168 -1.20 -11.96 -10.73
N ASN A 169 -1.54 -13.25 -10.85
CA ASN A 169 -1.14 -14.25 -9.86
C ASN A 169 0.37 -14.45 -9.82
N VAL A 170 1.02 -14.58 -10.99
CA VAL A 170 2.49 -14.65 -11.07
C VAL A 170 3.13 -13.40 -10.46
N PHE A 171 2.65 -12.22 -10.83
CA PHE A 171 3.18 -10.94 -10.37
C PHE A 171 3.03 -10.78 -8.84
N LYS A 172 1.89 -11.22 -8.28
CA LYS A 172 1.68 -11.24 -6.83
C LYS A 172 2.73 -12.09 -6.12
N GLN A 173 3.04 -13.28 -6.64
CA GLN A 173 4.05 -14.16 -6.05
C GLN A 173 5.46 -13.57 -6.15
N VAL A 174 5.80 -12.92 -7.28
CA VAL A 174 7.06 -12.19 -7.44
C VAL A 174 7.18 -11.05 -6.41
N ASN A 175 6.10 -10.32 -6.14
CA ASN A 175 6.08 -9.27 -5.12
C ASN A 175 6.27 -9.81 -3.71
N ILE A 176 5.60 -10.92 -3.37
CA ILE A 176 5.74 -11.58 -2.07
C ILE A 176 7.19 -12.05 -1.87
N ALA A 177 7.77 -12.72 -2.87
CA ALA A 177 9.17 -13.14 -2.84
C ALA A 177 10.12 -11.96 -2.61
N TYR A 178 9.91 -10.84 -3.30
CA TYR A 178 10.72 -9.64 -3.10
C TYR A 178 10.57 -9.06 -1.68
N GLN A 179 9.35 -8.97 -1.15
CA GLN A 179 9.10 -8.45 0.21
C GLN A 179 9.74 -9.31 1.30
N VAL A 180 9.69 -10.64 1.14
CA VAL A 180 10.29 -11.58 2.10
C VAL A 180 11.82 -11.57 2.02
N LEU A 181 12.40 -11.49 0.81
CA LEU A 181 13.85 -11.56 0.62
C LEU A 181 14.58 -10.23 0.83
N THR A 182 13.88 -9.10 0.80
CA THR A 182 14.48 -7.77 1.02
C THR A 182 14.51 -7.38 2.51
N ASP A 183 13.69 -8.03 3.33
CA ASP A 183 13.64 -7.83 4.78
C ASP A 183 14.53 -8.87 5.48
N ASP A 184 15.50 -8.40 6.27
CA ASP A 184 16.53 -9.27 6.85
C ASP A 184 15.96 -10.27 7.87
N GLU A 185 14.93 -9.90 8.64
CA GLU A 185 14.30 -10.80 9.61
C GLU A 185 13.46 -11.86 8.88
N ARG A 186 12.62 -11.42 7.94
CA ARG A 186 11.77 -12.32 7.15
C ARG A 186 12.58 -13.26 6.27
N ARG A 187 13.70 -12.80 5.72
CA ARG A 187 14.63 -13.61 4.93
C ARG A 187 15.26 -14.71 5.79
N LYS A 188 15.66 -14.40 7.02
CA LYS A 188 16.22 -15.38 7.97
C LYS A 188 15.17 -16.41 8.38
N SER A 189 13.97 -15.98 8.76
CA SER A 189 12.86 -16.89 9.09
C SER A 189 12.49 -17.79 7.90
N TYR A 190 12.47 -17.25 6.69
CA TYR A 190 12.22 -18.02 5.47
C TYR A 190 13.34 -19.01 5.15
N ALA A 191 14.61 -18.62 5.34
CA ALA A 191 15.76 -19.50 5.18
C ALA A 191 15.75 -20.67 6.18
N ALA A 192 15.35 -20.42 7.44
CA ALA A 192 15.18 -21.47 8.45
C ALA A 192 14.06 -22.45 8.07
N GLN A 193 12.90 -21.94 7.60
CA GLN A 193 11.80 -22.77 7.09
C GLN A 193 12.20 -23.64 5.88
N LEU A 194 13.13 -23.17 5.05
CA LEU A 194 13.69 -23.94 3.94
C LEU A 194 14.66 -25.03 4.39
N GLN A 195 15.32 -24.85 5.54
CA GLN A 195 16.21 -25.85 6.15
C GLN A 195 15.41 -26.96 6.87
N GLU A 196 14.35 -26.60 7.58
CA GLU A 196 13.44 -27.56 8.24
C GLU A 196 12.69 -28.46 7.25
N LYS A 197 12.47 -27.99 6.01
CA LYS A 197 11.80 -28.76 4.96
C LYS A 197 12.69 -29.77 4.23
N GLY A 198 13.98 -29.86 4.56
CA GLY A 198 14.93 -30.77 3.92
C GLY A 198 15.29 -30.35 2.49
N VAL A 199 16.58 -30.12 2.24
CA VAL A 199 17.12 -29.85 0.90
C VAL A 199 17.92 -31.08 0.47
N GLU A 200 17.37 -31.90 -0.43
CA GLU A 200 18.24 -32.70 -1.30
C GLU A 200 18.70 -31.81 -2.46
N SER A 201 20.02 -31.67 -2.59
CA SER A 201 20.70 -30.87 -3.59
C SER A 201 21.48 -31.75 -4.55
N ALA A 202 21.07 -31.78 -5.82
CA ALA A 202 21.87 -32.06 -7.01
C ALA A 202 20.98 -31.63 -8.20
N GLY A 203 21.34 -30.86 -9.23
CA GLY A 203 22.62 -30.61 -9.87
C GLY A 203 22.46 -31.01 -11.34
N GLU A 204 22.01 -30.10 -12.22
CA GLU A 204 22.36 -30.03 -13.65
C GLU A 204 21.76 -28.79 -14.36
N GLU A 205 22.55 -28.18 -15.25
CA GLU A 205 22.31 -26.88 -15.90
C GLU A 205 21.83 -27.12 -17.36
N LEU A 206 20.57 -26.84 -17.69
CA LEU A 206 20.08 -26.94 -19.08
C LEU A 206 20.46 -25.69 -19.90
N LYS A 207 21.43 -25.85 -20.81
CA LYS A 207 21.70 -24.91 -21.91
C LYS A 207 20.84 -25.27 -23.13
N LEU A 208 20.08 -24.30 -23.63
CA LEU A 208 19.37 -24.39 -24.91
C LEU A 208 19.84 -23.26 -25.82
N GLU A 209 20.56 -23.63 -26.89
CA GLU A 209 20.98 -22.72 -27.96
C GLU A 209 19.79 -22.36 -28.86
N VAL A 210 19.68 -21.08 -29.23
CA VAL A 210 18.80 -20.65 -30.31
C VAL A 210 19.56 -19.70 -31.24
N THR A 211 19.58 -20.06 -32.51
CA THR A 211 20.17 -19.32 -33.63
C THR A 211 19.50 -17.96 -33.82
N ARG A 212 20.31 -16.90 -33.95
CA ARG A 212 19.85 -15.53 -34.22
C ARG A 212 19.44 -15.37 -35.67
N LYS A 213 18.23 -14.87 -35.94
CA LYS A 213 17.95 -14.02 -37.10
C LYS A 213 17.79 -12.58 -36.64
N ILE A 214 18.74 -11.74 -37.05
CA ILE A 214 18.75 -10.30 -36.81
C ILE A 214 17.80 -9.67 -37.83
N TYR A 215 16.76 -8.97 -37.37
CA TYR A 215 15.99 -8.07 -38.21
C TYR A 215 16.33 -6.63 -37.81
N SER A 216 17.00 -5.89 -38.70
CA SER A 216 17.22 -4.45 -38.55
C SER A 216 16.01 -3.70 -39.11
N GLY A 217 15.23 -3.07 -38.23
CA GLY A 217 14.16 -2.16 -38.66
C GLY A 217 14.73 -0.83 -39.19
N PRO A 218 14.02 -0.14 -40.11
CA PRO A 218 14.50 1.07 -40.74
C PRO A 218 14.48 2.27 -39.77
N LYS A 219 15.58 3.04 -39.75
CA LYS A 219 15.69 4.30 -39.02
C LYS A 219 14.81 5.37 -39.69
N LEU A 220 13.77 5.83 -39.01
CA LEU A 220 13.01 7.00 -39.47
C LEU A 220 13.82 8.28 -39.22
N LYS A 221 14.10 9.03 -40.29
CA LYS A 221 14.46 10.45 -40.22
C LYS A 221 13.18 11.27 -40.16
N LEU A 222 13.12 12.20 -39.20
CA LEU A 222 12.01 13.11 -38.99
C LEU A 222 12.16 14.31 -39.94
N GLY A 223 11.20 14.47 -40.84
CA GLY A 223 11.06 15.63 -41.71
C GLY A 223 9.67 15.60 -42.34
N LEU A 224 8.70 16.24 -41.70
CA LEU A 224 7.33 16.34 -42.21
C LEU A 224 6.96 17.81 -42.29
N THR A 225 6.66 18.27 -43.50
CA THR A 225 6.11 19.59 -43.79
C THR A 225 4.67 19.72 -43.26
N GLU A 226 4.25 20.95 -42.96
CA GLU A 226 2.99 21.27 -42.26
C GLU A 226 1.73 20.67 -42.91
N ASP A 227 1.69 20.56 -44.24
CA ASP A 227 0.54 20.01 -44.96
C ASP A 227 0.34 18.51 -44.70
N ARG A 228 1.42 17.76 -44.49
CA ARG A 228 1.35 16.32 -44.15
C ARG A 228 1.00 16.11 -42.69
N ALA A 229 1.29 17.06 -41.80
CA ALA A 229 0.85 17.01 -40.40
C ALA A 229 -0.66 17.22 -40.29
N LYS A 230 -1.20 18.24 -40.99
CA LYS A 230 -2.65 18.53 -41.05
C LYS A 230 -3.45 17.39 -41.66
N ALA A 231 -2.97 16.78 -42.76
CA ALA A 231 -3.62 15.62 -43.37
C ALA A 231 -3.62 14.38 -42.44
N LYS A 232 -2.58 14.21 -41.63
CA LYS A 232 -2.47 13.12 -40.66
C LYS A 232 -3.39 13.36 -39.45
N GLU A 233 -3.50 14.60 -38.99
CA GLU A 233 -4.40 15.03 -37.92
C GLU A 233 -5.86 14.89 -38.32
N GLU A 234 -6.23 15.29 -39.54
CA GLU A 234 -7.60 15.16 -40.04
C GLU A 234 -7.99 13.69 -40.28
N LYS A 235 -7.06 12.87 -40.78
CA LYS A 235 -7.23 11.41 -40.89
C LYS A 235 -7.39 10.75 -39.51
N LEU A 236 -6.62 11.21 -38.53
CA LEU A 236 -6.70 10.75 -37.14
C LEU A 236 -8.03 11.16 -36.49
N ARG A 237 -8.48 12.39 -36.70
CA ARG A 237 -9.76 12.92 -36.23
C ARG A 237 -10.96 12.20 -36.86
N ARG A 238 -10.89 11.85 -38.15
CA ARG A 238 -11.90 11.03 -38.85
C ARG A 238 -11.90 9.56 -38.38
N MET A 239 -10.73 9.01 -38.01
CA MET A 239 -10.64 7.70 -37.37
C MET A 239 -11.29 7.73 -35.98
N PHE A 240 -11.01 8.73 -35.15
CA PHE A 240 -11.63 8.87 -33.82
C PHE A 240 -13.14 9.18 -33.89
N ALA A 241 -13.62 9.90 -34.91
CA ALA A 241 -15.05 10.15 -35.10
C ALA A 241 -15.85 8.89 -35.50
N ARG A 242 -15.21 7.89 -36.12
CA ARG A 242 -15.80 6.57 -36.42
C ARG A 242 -15.76 5.60 -35.22
N VAL A 243 -15.10 6.00 -34.14
CA VAL A 243 -14.93 5.27 -32.87
C VAL A 243 -15.95 5.79 -31.84
N LYS A 244 -17.06 6.40 -32.29
CA LYS A 244 -18.16 6.88 -31.43
C LYS A 244 -18.82 5.77 -30.59
N ASP A 245 -18.70 4.53 -31.04
CA ASP A 245 -19.24 3.32 -30.38
C ASP A 245 -18.14 2.41 -29.81
N SER A 246 -17.03 3.01 -29.34
CA SER A 246 -15.95 2.25 -28.72
C SER A 246 -16.13 2.14 -27.20
N PRO A 247 -15.86 0.96 -26.60
CA PRO A 247 -15.91 0.78 -25.14
C PRO A 247 -15.09 1.83 -24.37
N LEU A 248 -14.02 2.33 -24.98
CA LEU A 248 -13.15 3.36 -24.38
C LEU A 248 -13.88 4.69 -24.15
N GLN A 249 -14.75 5.10 -25.08
CA GLN A 249 -15.53 6.34 -24.95
C GLN A 249 -16.61 6.22 -23.87
N GLU A 250 -17.18 5.03 -23.69
CA GLU A 250 -18.11 4.74 -22.62
C GLU A 250 -17.43 4.78 -21.23
N HIS A 251 -16.22 4.22 -21.10
CA HIS A 251 -15.44 4.31 -19.86
C HIS A 251 -15.06 5.75 -19.50
N LEU A 252 -14.68 6.58 -20.48
CA LEU A 252 -14.39 8.00 -20.27
C LEU A 252 -15.64 8.82 -19.91
N GLN A 253 -16.79 8.53 -20.52
CA GLN A 253 -18.05 9.16 -20.12
C GLN A 253 -18.47 8.76 -18.71
N LYS A 254 -18.25 7.49 -18.33
CA LYS A 254 -18.50 7.01 -16.96
C LYS A 254 -17.54 7.66 -15.96
N SER A 255 -16.25 7.81 -16.27
CA SER A 255 -15.31 8.50 -15.38
C SER A 255 -15.71 9.95 -15.17
N GLU A 256 -16.14 10.65 -16.23
CA GLU A 256 -16.57 12.05 -16.13
C GLU A 256 -17.85 12.20 -15.29
N ARG A 257 -18.83 11.29 -15.44
CA ARG A 257 -20.03 11.29 -14.58
C ARG A 257 -19.68 11.08 -13.11
N LEU A 258 -18.78 10.14 -12.81
CA LEU A 258 -18.31 9.90 -11.45
C LEU A 258 -17.57 11.11 -10.88
N TYR A 259 -16.80 11.82 -11.70
CA TYR A 259 -16.17 13.07 -11.31
C TYR A 259 -17.21 14.14 -10.96
N GLN A 260 -18.25 14.33 -11.77
CA GLN A 260 -19.32 15.29 -11.48
C GLN A 260 -20.04 14.95 -10.15
N LEU A 261 -20.39 13.68 -9.94
CA LEU A 261 -20.96 13.22 -8.68
C LEU A 261 -20.02 13.48 -7.50
N ALA A 262 -18.72 13.23 -7.66
CA ALA A 262 -17.74 13.55 -6.62
C ALA A 262 -17.74 15.04 -6.28
N MET A 263 -17.83 15.93 -7.28
CA MET A 263 -17.86 17.37 -7.05
C MET A 263 -19.14 17.83 -6.35
N GLU A 264 -20.28 17.20 -6.62
CA GLU A 264 -21.52 17.43 -5.87
C GLU A 264 -21.37 17.01 -4.40
N GLU A 265 -20.77 15.86 -4.14
CA GLU A 265 -20.50 15.39 -2.78
C GLU A 265 -19.50 16.29 -2.04
N VAL A 266 -18.49 16.84 -2.74
CA VAL A 266 -17.59 17.88 -2.18
C VAL A 266 -18.38 19.12 -1.78
N ARG A 267 -19.32 19.59 -2.61
CA ARG A 267 -20.18 20.74 -2.25
C ARG A 267 -21.04 20.45 -1.02
N ARG A 268 -21.47 19.20 -0.86
CA ARG A 268 -22.19 18.71 0.33
C ARG A 268 -21.28 18.43 1.53
N LYS A 269 -19.97 18.67 1.41
CA LYS A 269 -18.93 18.33 2.41
C LYS A 269 -18.86 16.84 2.76
N ASN A 270 -19.39 15.97 1.90
CA ASN A 270 -19.30 14.52 2.05
C ASN A 270 -18.02 14.00 1.38
N PHE A 271 -16.89 14.28 2.03
CA PHE A 271 -15.58 13.99 1.48
C PHE A 271 -15.30 12.48 1.31
N ALA A 272 -15.85 11.62 2.18
CA ALA A 272 -15.71 10.17 2.06
C ALA A 272 -16.31 9.63 0.75
N SER A 273 -17.56 10.02 0.43
CA SER A 273 -18.22 9.65 -0.82
C SER A 273 -17.50 10.23 -2.04
N ALA A 274 -17.08 11.50 -1.96
CA ALA A 274 -16.32 12.16 -3.01
C ALA A 274 -15.02 11.42 -3.35
N LYS A 275 -14.25 10.97 -2.36
CA LYS A 275 -13.00 10.22 -2.58
C LYS A 275 -13.23 8.88 -3.26
N ILE A 276 -14.31 8.16 -2.90
CA ILE A 276 -14.66 6.89 -3.54
C ILE A 276 -14.92 7.12 -5.02
N ASN A 277 -15.78 8.11 -5.34
CA ASN A 277 -16.12 8.45 -6.72
C ASN A 277 -14.90 8.92 -7.53
N LEU A 278 -14.00 9.73 -6.94
CA LEU A 278 -12.74 10.13 -7.58
C LEU A 278 -11.80 8.96 -7.84
N LYS A 279 -11.65 8.02 -6.89
CA LYS A 279 -10.83 6.82 -7.07
C LYS A 279 -11.38 5.94 -8.19
N LEU A 280 -12.70 5.77 -8.27
CA LEU A 280 -13.35 5.05 -9.36
C LEU A 280 -13.15 5.76 -10.71
N ALA A 281 -13.26 7.10 -10.74
CA ALA A 281 -12.99 7.87 -11.94
C ALA A 281 -11.54 7.70 -12.44
N ILE A 282 -10.55 7.68 -11.54
CA ILE A 282 -9.14 7.44 -11.87
C ILE A 282 -8.91 6.02 -12.42
N GLN A 283 -9.64 5.03 -11.91
CA GLN A 283 -9.56 3.65 -12.42
C GLN A 283 -10.08 3.52 -13.85
N LEU A 284 -11.12 4.29 -14.19
CA LEU A 284 -11.74 4.30 -15.51
C LEU A 284 -10.99 5.17 -16.53
N ASP A 285 -10.32 6.23 -16.07
CA ASP A 285 -9.45 7.07 -16.90
C ASP A 285 -8.06 7.30 -16.25
N PRO A 286 -7.13 6.35 -16.42
CA PRO A 286 -5.76 6.49 -15.93
C PRO A 286 -4.94 7.58 -16.65
N THR A 287 -5.36 8.00 -17.85
CA THR A 287 -4.61 8.89 -18.74
C THR A 287 -5.02 10.36 -18.63
N GLY A 288 -6.29 10.65 -18.36
CA GLY A 288 -6.83 11.99 -18.10
C GLY A 288 -7.03 12.31 -16.62
N GLY A 289 -6.78 11.35 -15.72
CA GLY A 289 -7.05 11.46 -14.28
C GLY A 289 -6.17 12.41 -13.46
N LYS A 290 -5.29 13.22 -14.07
CA LYS A 290 -4.47 14.19 -13.32
C LYS A 290 -5.36 15.18 -12.54
N LYS A 291 -6.42 15.69 -13.18
CA LYS A 291 -7.44 16.53 -12.55
C LYS A 291 -8.10 15.83 -11.36
N TYR A 292 -8.39 14.54 -11.47
CA TYR A 292 -9.05 13.75 -10.42
C TYR A 292 -8.10 13.51 -9.23
N GLN A 293 -6.82 13.27 -9.51
CA GLN A 293 -5.77 13.12 -8.49
C GLN A 293 -5.51 14.43 -7.74
N GLU A 294 -5.50 15.57 -8.45
CA GLU A 294 -5.36 16.90 -7.85
C GLU A 294 -6.53 17.20 -6.90
N GLU A 295 -7.77 16.93 -7.31
CA GLU A 295 -8.93 17.10 -6.43
C GLU A 295 -8.92 16.13 -5.24
N LEU A 296 -8.48 14.87 -5.44
CA LEU A 296 -8.32 13.92 -4.33
C LEU A 296 -7.31 14.42 -3.29
N ALA A 297 -6.15 14.91 -3.76
CA ALA A 297 -5.12 15.47 -2.90
C ALA A 297 -5.62 16.73 -2.16
N ARG A 298 -6.41 17.57 -2.83
CA ARG A 298 -7.04 18.75 -2.21
C ARG A 298 -8.00 18.36 -1.10
N ILE A 299 -8.86 17.35 -1.31
CA ILE A 299 -9.77 16.84 -0.27
C ILE A 299 -8.98 16.27 0.90
N ASP A 300 -7.92 15.48 0.63
CA ASP A 300 -7.05 14.94 1.68
C ASP A 300 -6.40 16.06 2.51
N GLN A 301 -5.98 17.16 1.88
CA GLN A 301 -5.42 18.31 2.58
C GLN A 301 -6.47 19.03 3.43
N ILE A 302 -7.70 19.20 2.93
CA ILE A 302 -8.81 19.79 3.68
C ILE A 302 -9.11 18.97 4.92
N GLU A 303 -9.26 17.64 4.81
CA GLU A 303 -9.53 16.78 5.95
C GLU A 303 -8.40 16.78 6.98
N LYS A 304 -7.14 16.74 6.52
CA LYS A 304 -5.98 16.87 7.43
C LYS A 304 -6.01 18.19 8.19
N SER A 305 -6.27 19.30 7.48
CA SER A 305 -6.35 20.62 8.12
C SER A 305 -7.51 20.71 9.12
N ALA A 306 -8.66 20.12 8.82
CA ALA A 306 -9.81 20.09 9.72
C ALA A 306 -9.54 19.22 10.96
N ALA A 307 -8.89 18.07 10.79
CA ALA A 307 -8.50 17.20 11.88
C ALA A 307 -7.46 17.87 12.79
N ALA A 308 -6.46 18.54 12.20
CA ALA A 308 -5.47 19.31 12.94
C ALA A 308 -6.13 20.45 13.74
N GLU A 309 -7.11 21.16 13.17
CA GLU A 309 -7.81 22.23 13.87
C GLU A 309 -8.61 21.71 15.08
N LEU A 310 -9.25 20.53 14.96
CA LEU A 310 -9.96 19.92 16.08
C LEU A 310 -9.01 19.56 17.23
N VAL A 311 -7.85 18.96 16.93
CA VAL A 311 -6.81 18.67 17.93
C VAL A 311 -6.25 19.96 18.54
N PHE A 312 -6.15 21.03 17.74
CA PHE A 312 -5.75 22.34 18.23
C PHE A 312 -6.75 22.91 19.24
N GLU A 313 -8.06 22.81 18.97
CA GLU A 313 -9.09 23.21 19.93
C GLU A 313 -9.06 22.41 21.23
N GLU A 314 -8.83 21.09 21.14
CA GLU A 314 -8.63 20.26 22.32
C GLU A 314 -7.41 20.71 23.13
N GLY A 315 -6.33 21.10 22.45
CA GLY A 315 -5.14 21.69 23.08
C GLY A 315 -5.45 23.00 23.79
N ARG A 316 -6.26 23.88 23.18
CA ARG A 316 -6.71 25.14 23.78
C ARG A 316 -7.57 24.91 25.01
N ALA A 317 -8.56 24.02 24.93
CA ALA A 317 -9.40 23.66 26.06
C ALA A 317 -8.59 23.05 27.21
N ALA A 318 -7.58 22.23 26.90
CA ALA A 318 -6.67 21.68 27.90
C ALA A 318 -5.79 22.78 28.55
N GLU A 319 -5.34 23.77 27.78
CA GLU A 319 -4.58 24.92 28.30
C GLU A 319 -5.44 25.76 29.26
N GLU A 320 -6.68 26.07 28.89
CA GLU A 320 -7.64 26.79 29.74
C GLU A 320 -7.98 26.03 31.02
N SER A 321 -8.02 24.70 30.94
CA SER A 321 -8.27 23.81 32.09
C SER A 321 -7.03 23.60 32.98
N GLY A 322 -5.88 24.18 32.63
CA GLY A 322 -4.61 24.02 33.35
C GLY A 322 -3.89 22.69 33.12
N GLU A 323 -4.36 21.85 32.20
CA GLU A 323 -3.73 20.59 31.79
C GLU A 323 -2.59 20.84 30.77
N TYR A 324 -1.55 21.59 31.18
CA TYR A 324 -0.52 22.09 30.27
C TYR A 324 0.29 21.01 29.54
N GLN A 325 0.50 19.85 30.18
CA GLN A 325 1.18 18.72 29.51
C GLN A 325 0.34 18.14 28.37
N LYS A 326 -0.98 18.09 28.54
CA LYS A 326 -1.92 17.61 27.51
C LYS A 326 -2.00 18.63 26.37
N ALA A 327 -2.13 19.92 26.69
CA ALA A 327 -2.09 21.00 25.71
C ALA A 327 -0.82 20.93 24.84
N SER A 328 0.34 20.75 25.47
CA SER A 328 1.63 20.63 24.78
C SER A 328 1.72 19.41 23.86
N ARG A 329 1.09 18.29 24.23
CA ARG A 329 1.00 17.10 23.35
C ARG A 329 0.10 17.39 22.14
N CYS A 330 -1.07 17.96 22.35
CA CYS A 330 -2.01 18.31 21.27
C CYS A 330 -1.36 19.26 20.26
N TYR A 331 -0.71 20.33 20.72
CA TYR A 331 -0.02 21.26 19.82
C TYR A 331 1.19 20.62 19.12
N ALA A 332 1.94 19.75 19.79
CA ALA A 332 3.01 18.98 19.14
C ALA A 332 2.47 18.07 18.04
N ASP A 333 1.30 17.45 18.23
CA ASP A 333 0.66 16.62 17.21
C ASP A 333 0.16 17.46 16.02
N CYS A 334 -0.34 18.67 16.26
CA CYS A 334 -0.66 19.63 15.19
C CYS A 334 0.58 20.00 14.37
N LEU A 335 1.71 20.26 15.03
CA LEU A 335 2.99 20.59 14.38
C LEU A 335 3.59 19.45 13.57
N LYS A 336 3.28 18.18 13.90
CA LYS A 336 3.68 17.04 13.04
C LYS A 336 2.97 17.07 11.69
N GLN A 337 1.75 17.61 11.62
CA GLN A 337 1.00 17.70 10.38
C GLN A 337 1.36 18.94 9.57
N ASP A 338 1.47 20.09 10.23
CA ASP A 338 1.88 21.35 9.62
C ASP A 338 2.99 22.03 10.46
N PRO A 339 4.26 21.72 10.16
CA PRO A 339 5.40 22.22 10.94
C PRO A 339 5.61 23.74 10.87
N ASN A 340 5.03 24.41 9.88
CA ASN A 340 5.22 25.83 9.62
C ASN A 340 4.01 26.69 10.03
N ASN A 341 3.01 26.08 10.67
CA ASN A 341 1.82 26.80 11.08
C ASN A 341 2.13 27.74 12.25
N LYS A 342 2.09 29.06 11.99
CA LYS A 342 2.43 30.09 12.98
C LYS A 342 1.58 29.98 14.26
N LYS A 343 0.30 29.61 14.14
CA LYS A 343 -0.60 29.49 15.30
C LYS A 343 -0.17 28.37 16.22
N TYR A 344 0.11 27.19 15.66
CA TYR A 344 0.50 26.00 16.44
C TYR A 344 1.85 26.21 17.11
N ILE A 345 2.80 26.81 16.40
CA ILE A 345 4.13 27.13 16.96
C ILE A 345 4.00 28.12 18.12
N ALA A 346 3.21 29.19 17.95
CA ALA A 346 3.05 30.22 18.97
C ALA A 346 2.38 29.67 20.24
N SER A 347 1.31 28.88 20.11
CA SER A 347 0.65 28.24 21.25
C SER A 347 1.59 27.24 21.95
N GLN A 348 2.33 26.44 21.19
CA GLN A 348 3.27 25.48 21.77
C GLN A 348 4.41 26.16 22.52
N ALA A 349 5.01 27.19 21.94
CA ALA A 349 6.07 27.96 22.57
C ALA A 349 5.59 28.62 23.86
N ARG A 350 4.39 29.21 23.85
CA ARG A 350 3.75 29.82 25.02
C ARG A 350 3.59 28.82 26.15
N VAL A 351 3.00 27.66 25.89
CA VAL A 351 2.79 26.63 26.92
C VAL A 351 4.11 26.11 27.48
N MET A 352 5.09 25.87 26.60
CA MET A 352 6.42 25.40 27.00
C MET A 352 7.12 26.38 27.93
N ILE A 353 7.08 27.68 27.62
CA ILE A 353 7.79 28.72 28.37
C ILE A 353 7.06 29.08 29.66
N LYS A 354 5.75 29.36 29.59
CA LYS A 354 5.00 29.90 30.74
C LYS A 354 4.68 28.85 31.79
N TYR A 355 4.46 27.59 31.39
CA TYR A 355 3.87 26.59 32.28
C TYR A 355 4.73 25.33 32.47
N LEU A 356 5.49 24.92 31.46
CA LEU A 356 6.26 23.66 31.50
C LEU A 356 7.77 23.83 31.77
N ASN A 357 8.25 25.07 31.96
CA ASN A 357 9.66 25.41 32.17
C ASN A 357 10.61 24.85 31.09
N ASN A 358 10.11 24.64 29.86
CA ASN A 358 10.89 24.14 28.75
C ASN A 358 11.39 25.30 27.87
N PHE A 359 12.25 26.12 28.48
CA PHE A 359 12.69 27.39 27.90
C PHE A 359 13.51 27.22 26.62
N GLU A 360 14.36 26.19 26.54
CA GLU A 360 15.20 25.92 25.38
C GLU A 360 14.36 25.64 24.11
N LYS A 361 13.41 24.70 24.20
CA LYS A 361 12.55 24.35 23.06
C LYS A 361 11.63 25.52 22.70
N GLY A 362 11.04 26.17 23.70
CA GLY A 362 10.19 27.33 23.47
C GLY A 362 10.93 28.48 22.78
N ARG A 363 12.16 28.76 23.19
CA ARG A 363 13.04 29.76 22.54
C ARG A 363 13.28 29.42 21.08
N GLY A 364 13.61 28.17 20.76
CA GLY A 364 13.83 27.73 19.37
C GLY A 364 12.61 27.96 18.49
N LEU A 365 11.42 27.62 18.98
CA LEU A 365 10.15 27.85 18.28
C LEU A 365 9.84 29.33 18.06
N LEU A 366 10.15 30.20 19.04
CA LEU A 366 9.96 31.65 18.90
C LEU A 366 10.92 32.28 17.90
N LEU A 367 12.18 31.82 17.86
CA LEU A 367 13.14 32.29 16.86
C LEU A 367 12.67 31.97 15.44
N GLN A 368 12.13 30.76 15.22
CA GLN A 368 11.50 30.38 13.95
C GLN A 368 10.32 31.31 13.59
N LEU A 369 9.50 31.70 14.56
CA LEU A 369 8.39 32.64 14.29
C LEU A 369 8.89 34.03 13.90
N LEU A 370 9.92 34.53 14.59
CA LEU A 370 10.48 35.86 14.35
C LEU A 370 11.14 36.00 12.98
N GLU A 371 11.63 34.92 12.37
CA GLU A 371 12.08 34.93 10.97
C GLU A 371 10.95 35.31 10.00
N THR A 372 9.71 34.96 10.34
CA THR A 372 8.54 35.19 9.48
C THR A 372 7.65 36.35 9.93
N ASP A 373 7.72 36.76 11.19
CA ASP A 373 6.93 37.84 11.79
C ASP A 373 7.74 38.55 12.87
N ALA A 374 8.66 39.41 12.42
CA ALA A 374 9.59 40.13 13.28
C ALA A 374 8.94 41.30 14.06
N LYS A 375 7.67 41.64 13.81
CA LYS A 375 6.99 42.82 14.41
C LYS A 375 6.02 42.45 15.54
N ASN A 376 5.99 41.19 15.97
CA ASN A 376 5.08 40.72 16.99
C ASN A 376 5.67 40.90 18.40
N ALA A 377 5.14 41.86 19.17
CA ALA A 377 5.61 42.17 20.52
C ALA A 377 5.52 40.98 21.49
N GLU A 378 4.47 40.15 21.37
CA GLU A 378 4.25 38.98 22.24
C GLU A 378 5.38 37.95 22.09
N TYR A 379 5.94 37.78 20.89
CA TYR A 379 7.03 36.83 20.67
C TYR A 379 8.30 37.26 21.40
N TYR A 380 8.63 38.56 21.38
CA TYR A 380 9.78 39.09 22.13
C TYR A 380 9.54 39.01 23.64
N TYR A 381 8.31 39.24 24.11
CA TYR A 381 7.97 39.06 25.52
C TYR A 381 8.17 37.61 25.98
N LEU A 382 7.61 36.64 25.26
CA LEU A 382 7.81 35.21 25.56
C LEU A 382 9.28 34.80 25.45
N LEU A 383 10.04 35.37 24.49
CA LEU A 383 11.47 35.12 24.34
C LEU A 383 12.25 35.67 25.54
N GLY A 384 11.85 36.84 26.06
CA GLY A 384 12.38 37.41 27.29
C GLY A 384 12.14 36.52 28.51
N LEU A 385 10.94 35.95 28.65
CA LEU A 385 10.64 34.95 29.69
C LEU A 385 11.51 33.70 29.55
N ALA A 386 11.71 33.22 28.32
CA ALA A 386 12.58 32.06 28.07
C ALA A 386 14.04 32.35 28.47
N TYR A 387 14.59 33.50 28.07
CA TYR A 387 15.94 33.91 28.48
C TYR A 387 16.07 34.11 29.99
N LYS A 388 15.03 34.66 30.65
CA LYS A 388 14.99 34.81 32.10
C LYS A 388 15.01 33.44 32.79
N GLY A 389 14.23 32.47 32.30
CA GLY A 389 14.21 31.10 32.80
C GLY A 389 15.52 30.33 32.57
N LEU A 390 16.30 30.72 31.56
CA LEU A 390 17.66 30.24 31.29
C LEU A 390 18.75 31.02 32.05
N GLU A 391 18.37 31.88 32.99
CA GLU A 391 19.26 32.73 33.79
C GLU A 391 20.08 33.76 32.98
N GLN A 392 19.71 34.00 31.71
CA GLN A 392 20.38 34.96 30.83
C GLN A 392 19.76 36.36 30.98
N LYS A 393 19.94 36.96 32.16
CA LYS A 393 19.29 38.25 32.55
C LYS A 393 19.46 39.37 31.53
N ARG A 394 20.68 39.58 31.02
CA ARG A 394 20.96 40.64 30.01
C ARG A 394 20.20 40.41 28.70
N ALA A 395 20.14 39.16 28.24
CA ALA A 395 19.39 38.82 27.04
C ALA A 395 17.89 39.00 27.25
N ALA A 396 17.37 38.62 28.41
CA ALA A 396 15.98 38.83 28.79
C ALA A 396 15.60 40.31 28.79
N GLU A 397 16.44 41.17 29.39
CA GLU A 397 16.23 42.63 29.42
C GLU A 397 16.09 43.20 28.00
N VAL A 398 16.99 42.82 27.09
CA VAL A 398 16.95 43.26 25.68
C VAL A 398 15.64 42.84 25.00
N GLN A 399 15.17 41.61 25.23
CA GLN A 399 13.92 41.16 24.59
C GLN A 399 12.68 41.85 25.16
N PHE A 400 12.61 42.07 26.48
CA PHE A 400 11.50 42.82 27.08
C PHE A 400 11.47 44.27 26.61
N GLN A 401 12.63 44.89 26.43
CA GLN A 401 12.71 46.24 25.90
C GLN A 401 12.25 46.30 24.43
N LYS A 402 12.66 45.34 23.60
CA LYS A 402 12.13 45.20 22.22
C LYS A 402 10.62 44.98 22.18
N ALA A 403 10.07 44.19 23.10
CA ALA A 403 8.62 44.01 23.20
C ALA A 403 7.91 45.35 23.49
N LEU A 404 8.48 46.18 24.36
CA LEU A 404 7.95 47.52 24.68
C LEU A 404 8.18 48.57 23.57
N GLU A 405 9.22 48.41 22.75
CA GLU A 405 9.43 49.23 21.55
C GLU A 405 8.33 48.97 20.51
N LEU A 406 7.90 47.71 20.37
CA LEU A 406 6.83 47.31 19.45
C LEU A 406 5.43 47.58 20.02
N ASP A 407 5.23 47.36 21.32
CA ASP A 407 4.02 47.71 22.06
C ASP A 407 4.34 48.35 23.41
N ALA A 408 4.35 49.68 23.44
CA ALA A 408 4.63 50.47 24.63
C ALA A 408 3.64 50.24 25.78
N LYS A 409 2.46 49.66 25.51
CA LYS A 409 1.42 49.38 26.52
C LYS A 409 1.44 47.93 27.01
N HIS A 410 2.42 47.12 26.61
CA HIS A 410 2.54 45.73 27.04
C HIS A 410 2.88 45.63 28.54
N LYS A 411 1.83 45.55 29.37
CA LYS A 411 1.91 45.61 30.84
C LYS A 411 2.81 44.53 31.44
N GLU A 412 2.76 43.32 30.89
CA GLU A 412 3.50 42.17 31.41
C GLU A 412 5.00 42.32 31.15
N ALA A 413 5.40 42.69 29.93
CA ALA A 413 6.79 42.99 29.61
C ALA A 413 7.35 44.12 30.49
N GLN A 414 6.56 45.17 30.74
CA GLN A 414 6.96 46.26 31.64
C GLN A 414 7.17 45.81 33.08
N LYS A 415 6.30 44.92 33.58
CA LYS A 415 6.41 44.36 34.94
C LYS A 415 7.67 43.49 35.06
N GLU A 416 7.90 42.60 34.10
CA GLU A 416 9.06 41.70 34.09
C GLU A 416 10.39 42.47 33.96
N LEU A 417 10.42 43.51 33.14
CA LEU A 417 11.60 44.38 32.98
C LEU A 417 11.95 45.10 34.29
N LYS A 418 10.94 45.59 35.03
CA LYS A 418 11.15 46.22 36.36
C LYS A 418 11.67 45.21 37.39
N ALA A 419 11.27 43.95 37.30
CA ALA A 419 11.70 42.90 38.23
C ALA A 419 13.12 42.38 37.97
N LEU A 420 13.72 42.71 36.81
CA LEU A 420 15.09 42.33 36.46
C LEU A 420 16.13 43.38 36.88
N ARG A 421 15.70 44.61 37.14
CA ARG A 421 16.50 45.70 37.68
C ARG A 421 16.51 45.65 39.20
#